data_AF-A0AAD9NAF6-F1
#
_entry.id   AF-A0AAD9NAF6-F1
#
_cell.length_a   1.000
_cell.length_b   1.000
_cell.length_c   1.000
_cell.angle_alpha   90.00
_cell.angle_beta   90.00
_cell.angle_gamma   90.00
#
_symmetry.space_group_name_H-M   'P 1'
#
loop_
_entity.id
_entity.type
_entity.pdbx_description
1 polymer ?
#
loop_
_entity_poly.entity_id
_entity_poly.type
_entity_poly.pdbx_seq_one_letter_code
_entity_poly.pdbx_strand_id
1 'polypeptide(L)'
;QFLRPEFMYRPSVGGCDAFLRGLIDLSSQQRDPFISKQVSRHLFSENPPTEVGEDLMTLNLERGREHGIPGYNFWRAWCGLTRVTTFDELRNELPLAVIERFKRLYRHVDDIDLWSAGVSEISYTGSTLGPTFSCMLATQFRNVKLGDRFWFENNVDNPYPFNLGQLQAIKRMTYSKIICYNTDSMLTVQPYILVHPLSKVKQNIRNQGRPDNLGEFSEFYRKTANERVPCNALPDLDLRQWQEYGAAPRPNNYVPVQPRPIYNVPQVQVPIYRP
;
A
#
# COMPACT_ATOMS: atom_id res chain seq x y z
N GLN A 1 18.33 -1.10 -5.52
CA GLN A 1 19.02 0.17 -5.23
C GLN A 1 17.99 1.16 -4.72
N PHE A 2 18.30 1.87 -3.65
CA PHE A 2 17.42 2.85 -3.00
C PHE A 2 17.94 4.27 -3.25
N LEU A 3 17.11 5.30 -3.01
CA LEU A 3 17.50 6.72 -3.12
C LEU A 3 18.00 7.15 -4.52
N ARG A 4 17.40 6.61 -5.58
CA ARG A 4 17.72 6.90 -6.99
C ARG A 4 16.57 7.60 -7.73
N PRO A 5 16.34 8.91 -7.51
CA PRO A 5 15.22 9.61 -8.14
C PRO A 5 15.46 9.92 -9.62
N GLU A 6 16.69 9.78 -10.13
CA GLU A 6 17.07 10.19 -11.49
C GLU A 6 16.25 9.49 -12.58
N PHE A 7 15.78 8.27 -12.34
CA PHE A 7 14.96 7.53 -13.30
C PHE A 7 13.57 8.16 -13.49
N MET A 8 13.04 8.81 -12.46
CA MET A 8 11.74 9.49 -12.55
C MET A 8 11.82 10.75 -13.42
N TYR A 9 12.98 11.40 -13.45
CA TYR A 9 13.21 12.64 -14.21
C TYR A 9 13.66 12.43 -15.66
N ARG A 10 13.81 11.18 -16.13
CA ARG A 10 14.26 10.89 -17.50
C ARG A 10 13.08 10.54 -18.40
N PRO A 11 12.61 11.46 -19.27
CA PRO A 11 11.47 11.19 -20.15
C PRO A 11 11.78 10.10 -21.18
N SER A 12 13.05 9.95 -21.56
CA SER A 12 13.51 8.92 -22.52
C SER A 12 13.28 7.49 -22.06
N VAL A 13 13.14 7.25 -20.75
CA VAL A 13 12.79 5.93 -20.18
C VAL A 13 11.36 5.91 -19.63
N GLY A 14 10.54 6.91 -19.97
CA GLY A 14 9.13 7.03 -19.61
C GLY A 14 8.82 7.75 -18.30
N GLY A 15 9.85 8.27 -17.60
CA GLY A 15 9.69 9.09 -16.38
C GLY A 15 8.77 8.46 -15.32
N CYS A 16 8.00 9.30 -14.60
CA CYS A 16 7.05 8.86 -13.57
C CYS A 16 5.98 7.89 -14.11
N ASP A 17 5.50 8.09 -15.33
CA ASP A 17 4.44 7.26 -15.92
C ASP A 17 4.88 5.81 -16.11
N ALA A 18 6.17 5.55 -16.37
CA ALA A 18 6.69 4.19 -16.41
C ALA A 18 6.63 3.50 -15.04
N PHE A 19 6.94 4.24 -13.96
CA PHE A 19 6.82 3.73 -12.59
C PHE A 19 5.38 3.45 -12.21
N LEU A 20 4.46 4.37 -12.49
CA LEU A 20 3.03 4.18 -12.21
C LEU A 20 2.45 2.98 -12.98
N ARG A 21 2.83 2.81 -14.25
CA ARG A 21 2.47 1.60 -15.01
C ARG A 21 3.01 0.33 -14.33
N GLY A 22 4.26 0.35 -13.91
CA GLY A 22 4.86 -0.75 -13.14
C GLY A 22 4.09 -1.06 -11.85
N LEU A 23 3.72 -0.05 -11.07
CA LEU A 23 2.97 -0.23 -9.81
C LEU A 23 1.57 -0.82 -10.01
N ILE A 24 0.92 -0.53 -11.13
CA ILE A 24 -0.41 -1.06 -11.44
C ILE A 24 -0.33 -2.46 -12.06
N ASP A 25 0.64 -2.69 -12.95
CA ASP A 25 0.70 -3.90 -13.74
C ASP A 25 1.54 -5.01 -13.07
N LEU A 26 2.50 -4.72 -12.20
CA LEU A 26 3.31 -5.74 -11.54
C LEU A 26 2.61 -6.29 -10.28
N SER A 27 2.74 -7.58 -10.06
CA SER A 27 2.23 -8.24 -8.86
C SER A 27 3.05 -7.82 -7.64
N SER A 28 2.38 -7.53 -6.53
CA SER A 28 3.06 -7.49 -5.23
C SER A 28 3.62 -8.87 -4.87
N GLN A 29 4.64 -8.90 -4.01
CA GLN A 29 5.06 -10.15 -3.38
C GLN A 29 3.84 -10.75 -2.64
N GLN A 30 3.69 -12.07 -2.72
CA GLN A 30 2.68 -12.76 -1.94
C GLN A 30 2.99 -12.55 -0.45
N ARG A 31 1.93 -12.42 0.37
CA ARG A 31 2.14 -12.42 1.81
C ARG A 31 2.63 -13.79 2.25
N ASP A 32 3.88 -13.85 2.66
CA ASP A 32 4.55 -14.99 3.25
C ASP A 32 5.49 -14.48 4.36
N PRO A 33 6.01 -15.36 5.24
CA PRO A 33 6.95 -14.93 6.29
C PRO A 33 8.36 -14.64 5.74
N PHE A 34 8.53 -14.51 4.43
CA PHE A 34 9.80 -14.29 3.77
C PHE A 34 9.85 -12.91 3.12
N ILE A 35 11.04 -12.34 3.14
CA ILE A 35 11.26 -10.97 2.74
C ILE A 35 12.41 -10.95 1.75
N SER A 36 12.23 -10.19 0.66
CA SER A 36 13.23 -10.09 -0.39
C SER A 36 14.60 -9.72 0.16
N LYS A 37 15.65 -10.37 -0.39
CA LYS A 37 17.05 -10.09 -0.07
C LYS A 37 17.42 -8.61 -0.27
N GLN A 38 16.68 -7.90 -1.11
CA GLN A 38 16.90 -6.48 -1.35
C GLN A 38 16.70 -5.62 -0.10
N VAL A 39 15.80 -6.02 0.82
CA VAL A 39 15.60 -5.28 2.09
C VAL A 39 16.08 -6.06 3.31
N SER A 40 16.29 -7.38 3.22
CA SER A 40 16.82 -8.18 4.33
C SER A 40 18.35 -8.33 4.36
N ARG A 41 19.06 -7.92 3.30
CA ARG A 41 20.54 -7.99 3.22
C ARG A 41 21.20 -6.79 2.54
N HIS A 42 20.44 -6.04 1.75
CA HIS A 42 20.97 -4.99 0.88
C HIS A 42 20.19 -3.68 1.05
N LEU A 43 19.53 -3.47 2.20
CA LEU A 43 18.85 -2.21 2.46
C LEU A 43 19.89 -1.08 2.42
N PHE A 44 19.63 -0.07 1.59
CA PHE A 44 20.53 1.07 1.29
C PHE A 44 21.94 0.71 0.75
N SER A 45 22.18 -0.53 0.34
CA SER A 45 23.41 -0.89 -0.37
C SER A 45 23.47 -0.19 -1.74
N GLU A 46 24.60 0.44 -2.06
CA GLU A 46 24.79 1.11 -3.34
C GLU A 46 25.09 0.12 -4.47
N ASN A 47 25.92 -0.90 -4.17
CA ASN A 47 26.33 -1.93 -5.13
C ASN A 47 25.90 -3.35 -4.71
N PRO A 48 24.59 -3.68 -4.68
CA PRO A 48 24.14 -5.06 -4.47
C PRO A 48 24.37 -5.91 -5.74
N PRO A 49 24.71 -7.21 -5.61
CA PRO A 49 24.81 -7.99 -4.37
C PRO A 49 26.21 -7.98 -3.72
N THR A 50 27.17 -7.23 -4.27
CA THR A 50 28.56 -7.25 -3.83
C THR A 50 28.79 -6.57 -2.49
N GLU A 51 28.00 -5.54 -2.18
CA GLU A 51 28.02 -4.86 -0.88
C GLU A 51 26.91 -5.38 0.04
N VAL A 52 27.26 -5.51 1.32
CA VAL A 52 26.30 -5.79 2.39
C VAL A 52 25.63 -4.48 2.78
N GLY A 53 24.30 -4.48 2.84
CA GLY A 53 23.51 -3.38 3.38
C GLY A 53 22.93 -3.74 4.75
N GLU A 54 21.97 -2.94 5.19
CA GLU A 54 21.23 -3.23 6.42
C GLU A 54 20.16 -4.32 6.19
N ASP A 55 19.64 -4.85 7.29
CA ASP A 55 18.50 -5.78 7.31
C ASP A 55 17.29 -5.11 7.95
N LEU A 56 16.32 -4.73 7.11
CA LEU A 56 15.08 -4.10 7.52
C LEU A 56 14.30 -4.94 8.54
N MET A 57 14.40 -6.27 8.48
CA MET A 57 13.66 -7.15 9.38
C MET A 57 14.27 -7.13 10.77
N THR A 58 15.60 -7.21 10.84
CA THR A 58 16.33 -7.02 12.10
C THR A 58 16.02 -5.64 12.69
N LEU A 59 16.03 -4.58 11.87
CA LEU A 59 15.66 -3.23 12.30
C LEU A 59 14.22 -3.16 12.84
N ASN A 60 13.25 -3.80 12.19
CA ASN A 60 11.86 -3.83 12.67
C ASN A 60 11.73 -4.50 14.05
N LEU A 61 12.46 -5.60 14.29
CA LEU A 61 12.44 -6.32 15.57
C LEU A 61 13.08 -5.49 16.68
N GLU A 62 14.27 -4.96 16.43
CA GLU A 62 14.96 -4.10 17.40
C GLU A 62 14.14 -2.83 17.67
N ARG A 63 13.49 -2.25 16.66
CA ARG A 63 12.59 -1.10 16.84
C ARG A 63 11.39 -1.45 17.71
N GLY A 64 10.83 -2.66 17.58
CA GLY A 64 9.74 -3.12 18.44
C GLY A 64 10.18 -3.24 19.91
N ARG A 65 11.37 -3.80 20.14
CA ARG A 65 11.96 -3.97 21.47
C ARG A 65 12.33 -2.63 22.11
N GLU A 66 12.94 -1.73 21.34
CA GLU A 66 13.29 -0.37 21.76
C GLU A 66 12.05 0.41 22.22
N HIS A 67 10.94 0.31 21.49
CA HIS A 67 9.68 0.93 21.87
C HIS A 67 8.93 0.21 23.00
N GLY A 68 9.46 -0.89 23.53
CA GLY A 68 8.81 -1.68 24.57
C GLY A 68 7.49 -2.29 24.13
N ILE A 69 7.34 -2.62 22.84
CA ILE A 69 6.11 -3.23 22.31
C ILE A 69 5.92 -4.60 22.96
N PRO A 70 4.77 -4.88 23.60
CA PRO A 70 4.49 -6.19 24.17
C PRO A 70 4.55 -7.31 23.12
N GLY A 71 4.91 -8.51 23.58
CA GLY A 71 4.94 -9.71 22.73
C GLY A 71 3.59 -10.03 22.10
N TYR A 72 3.62 -10.86 21.06
CA TYR A 72 2.47 -11.25 20.25
C TYR A 72 1.26 -11.70 21.07
N ASN A 73 1.48 -12.51 22.10
CA ASN A 73 0.40 -13.10 22.90
C ASN A 73 -0.39 -12.07 23.73
N PHE A 74 0.21 -10.92 24.05
CA PHE A 74 -0.51 -9.78 24.64
C PHE A 74 -1.52 -9.21 23.64
N TRP A 75 -1.09 -8.96 22.41
CA TRP A 75 -1.93 -8.37 21.37
C TRP A 75 -3.05 -9.30 20.91
N ARG A 76 -2.81 -10.61 20.92
CA ARG A 76 -3.86 -11.62 20.75
C ARG A 76 -4.99 -11.39 21.76
N ALA A 77 -4.65 -11.35 23.04
CA ALA A 77 -5.62 -11.16 24.12
C ALA A 77 -6.32 -9.79 24.03
N TRP A 78 -5.58 -8.73 23.70
CA TRP A 78 -6.15 -7.40 23.47
C TRP A 78 -7.18 -7.41 22.32
N CYS A 79 -6.94 -8.22 21.29
CA CYS A 79 -7.87 -8.46 20.19
C CYS A 79 -9.00 -9.46 20.49
N GLY A 80 -9.14 -9.92 21.74
CA GLY A 80 -10.16 -10.90 22.14
C GLY A 80 -9.88 -12.33 21.67
N LEU A 81 -8.67 -12.62 21.17
CA LEU A 81 -8.24 -13.97 20.85
C LEU A 81 -7.73 -14.68 22.11
N THR A 82 -7.80 -16.00 22.12
CA THR A 82 -7.29 -16.81 23.23
C THR A 82 -5.79 -16.60 23.40
N ARG A 83 -5.37 -16.26 24.62
CA ARG A 83 -3.97 -16.24 25.02
C ARG A 83 -3.47 -17.68 25.10
N VAL A 84 -2.36 -17.97 24.43
CA VAL A 84 -1.78 -19.32 24.40
C VAL A 84 -0.76 -19.53 25.51
N THR A 85 -0.60 -20.77 25.97
CA THR A 85 0.43 -21.12 26.96
C THR A 85 1.56 -21.96 26.38
N THR A 86 1.30 -22.66 25.27
CA THR A 86 2.26 -23.50 24.57
C THR A 86 2.33 -23.14 23.09
N PHE A 87 3.47 -23.42 22.45
CA PHE A 87 3.64 -23.14 21.02
C PHE A 87 2.68 -23.94 20.14
N ASP A 88 2.27 -25.14 20.57
CA ASP A 88 1.37 -26.03 19.80
C ASP A 88 -0.07 -25.51 19.72
N GLU A 89 -0.48 -24.66 20.65
CA GLU A 89 -1.80 -23.99 20.59
C GLU A 89 -1.90 -22.98 19.44
N LEU A 90 -0.79 -22.62 18.78
CA LEU A 90 -0.75 -21.70 17.63
C LEU A 90 -1.08 -22.36 16.28
N ARG A 91 -1.35 -23.68 16.27
CA ARG A 91 -1.48 -24.48 15.04
C ARG A 91 -2.63 -24.07 14.11
N ASN A 92 -3.61 -23.31 14.60
CA ASN A 92 -4.73 -22.84 13.81
C ASN A 92 -4.49 -21.43 13.24
N GLU A 93 -3.50 -20.71 13.78
CA GLU A 93 -3.21 -19.32 13.46
C GLU A 93 -1.90 -19.17 12.68
N LEU A 94 -0.96 -20.10 12.86
CA LEU A 94 0.36 -20.08 12.22
C LEU A 94 0.64 -21.38 11.47
N PRO A 95 1.36 -21.34 10.33
CA PRO A 95 1.86 -22.54 9.69
C PRO A 95 2.79 -23.34 10.60
N LEU A 96 2.71 -24.68 10.58
CA LEU A 96 3.55 -25.56 11.41
C LEU A 96 5.06 -25.25 11.29
N ALA A 97 5.54 -24.97 10.08
CA ALA A 97 6.94 -24.62 9.85
C ALA A 97 7.38 -23.32 10.57
N VAL A 98 6.46 -22.37 10.77
CA VAL A 98 6.71 -21.15 11.55
C VAL A 98 6.75 -21.47 13.04
N ILE A 99 5.81 -22.26 13.52
CA ILE A 99 5.75 -22.68 14.94
C ILE A 99 7.05 -23.39 15.34
N GLU A 100 7.55 -24.31 14.52
CA GLU A 100 8.82 -25.01 14.77
C GLU A 100 10.03 -24.07 14.74
N ARG A 101 9.98 -22.97 13.99
CA ARG A 101 11.02 -21.93 14.06
C ARG A 101 10.93 -21.15 15.36
N PHE A 102 9.73 -20.77 15.80
CA PHE A 102 9.54 -20.05 17.06
C PHE A 102 9.96 -20.87 18.28
N LYS A 103 9.66 -22.18 18.32
CA LYS A 103 10.13 -23.09 19.36
C LYS A 103 11.66 -23.11 19.51
N ARG A 104 12.40 -22.89 18.41
CA ARG A 104 13.87 -22.84 18.42
C ARG A 104 14.43 -21.48 18.81
N LEU A 105 13.69 -20.40 18.60
CA LEU A 105 14.16 -19.02 18.75
C LEU A 105 13.76 -18.41 20.10
N TYR A 106 12.55 -18.72 20.58
CA TYR A 106 11.98 -18.13 21.78
C TYR A 106 11.86 -19.16 22.89
N ARG A 107 12.08 -18.75 24.14
CA ARG A 107 11.96 -19.64 25.31
C ARG A 107 10.50 -19.89 25.67
N HIS A 108 9.65 -18.88 25.55
CA HIS A 108 8.23 -18.95 25.84
C HIS A 108 7.39 -18.26 24.75
N VAL A 109 6.11 -18.64 24.62
CA VAL A 109 5.18 -18.05 23.64
C VAL A 109 4.94 -16.54 23.84
N ASP A 110 5.14 -16.06 25.07
CA ASP A 110 5.03 -14.64 25.41
C ASP A 110 6.19 -13.80 24.89
N ASP A 111 7.32 -14.43 24.57
CA ASP A 111 8.53 -13.74 24.09
C ASP A 111 8.50 -13.47 22.58
N ILE A 112 7.53 -14.02 21.85
CA ILE A 112 7.44 -13.89 20.39
C ILE A 112 7.20 -12.42 20.04
N ASP A 113 8.11 -11.82 19.28
CA ASP A 113 7.98 -10.43 18.80
C ASP A 113 6.70 -10.29 17.95
N LEU A 114 5.91 -9.24 18.23
CA LEU A 114 4.62 -9.00 17.56
C LEU A 114 4.73 -9.02 16.04
N TRP A 115 5.73 -8.33 15.48
CA TRP A 115 5.88 -8.19 14.05
C TRP A 115 6.07 -9.55 13.36
N SER A 116 6.98 -10.39 13.90
CA SER A 116 7.29 -11.73 13.39
C SER A 116 6.05 -12.62 13.32
N ALA A 117 5.27 -12.65 14.39
CA ALA A 117 4.05 -13.47 14.42
C ALA A 117 2.96 -12.91 13.51
N GLY A 118 2.70 -11.60 13.56
CA GLY A 118 1.58 -10.98 12.83
C GLY A 118 1.73 -11.04 11.30
N VAL A 119 2.95 -11.00 10.76
CA VAL A 119 3.19 -11.25 9.33
C VAL A 119 3.11 -12.72 8.96
N SER A 120 3.26 -13.62 9.94
CA SER A 120 3.25 -15.07 9.74
C SER A 120 1.86 -15.70 9.94
N GLU A 121 0.89 -14.95 10.45
CA GLU A 121 -0.48 -15.41 10.62
C GLU A 121 -1.10 -15.86 9.30
N ILE A 122 -1.83 -16.98 9.36
CA ILE A 122 -2.71 -17.43 8.29
C ILE A 122 -3.73 -16.31 8.06
N SER A 123 -3.81 -15.84 6.82
CA SER A 123 -4.63 -14.68 6.47
C SER A 123 -6.10 -15.09 6.29
N TYR A 124 -7.02 -14.17 6.57
CA TYR A 124 -8.44 -14.40 6.27
C TYR A 124 -8.66 -14.54 4.76
N THR A 125 -9.68 -15.30 4.36
CA THR A 125 -10.10 -15.39 2.96
C THR A 125 -10.41 -13.99 2.42
N GLY A 126 -9.79 -13.63 1.30
CA GLY A 126 -9.92 -12.30 0.70
C GLY A 126 -9.05 -11.21 1.34
N SER A 127 -8.22 -11.56 2.33
CA SER A 127 -7.33 -10.64 3.02
C SER A 127 -5.87 -11.05 2.90
N THR A 128 -5.00 -10.05 2.98
CA THR A 128 -3.57 -10.24 3.22
C THR A 128 -3.24 -10.06 4.70
N LEU A 129 -4.21 -10.11 5.61
CA LEU A 129 -4.01 -9.93 7.05
C LEU A 129 -4.58 -11.10 7.82
N GLY A 130 -3.90 -11.46 8.91
CA GLY A 130 -4.33 -12.48 9.86
C GLY A 130 -5.10 -11.85 11.02
N PRO A 131 -5.66 -12.66 11.92
CA PRO A 131 -6.55 -12.20 12.98
C PRO A 131 -6.03 -11.01 13.80
N THR A 132 -4.79 -11.08 14.29
CA THR A 132 -4.24 -10.06 15.18
C THR A 132 -4.00 -8.75 14.43
N PHE A 133 -3.34 -8.79 13.28
CA PHE A 133 -3.08 -7.58 12.50
C PHE A 133 -4.34 -6.98 11.87
N SER A 134 -5.32 -7.80 11.49
CA SER A 134 -6.64 -7.30 11.08
C SER A 134 -7.31 -6.51 12.19
N CYS A 135 -7.36 -7.03 13.41
CA CYS A 135 -7.93 -6.34 14.56
C CYS A 135 -7.20 -5.02 14.87
N MET A 136 -5.87 -5.04 14.95
CA MET A 136 -5.07 -3.85 15.26
C MET A 136 -5.25 -2.75 14.20
N LEU A 137 -5.11 -3.11 12.92
CA LEU A 137 -5.24 -2.15 11.83
C LEU A 137 -6.68 -1.63 11.71
N ALA A 138 -7.69 -2.50 11.80
CA ALA A 138 -9.09 -2.07 11.78
C ALA A 138 -9.41 -1.11 12.92
N THR A 139 -8.91 -1.39 14.12
CA THR A 139 -9.08 -0.50 15.28
C THR A 139 -8.42 0.85 15.03
N GLN A 140 -7.19 0.87 14.53
CA GLN A 140 -6.49 2.11 14.23
C GLN A 140 -7.19 2.93 13.15
N PHE A 141 -7.58 2.31 12.02
CA PHE A 141 -8.31 3.00 10.95
C PHE A 141 -9.68 3.49 11.41
N ARG A 142 -10.40 2.72 12.24
CA ARG A 142 -11.66 3.14 12.85
C ARG A 142 -11.46 4.37 13.72
N ASN A 143 -10.44 4.37 14.58
CA ASN A 143 -10.16 5.49 15.48
C ASN A 143 -9.77 6.75 14.72
N VAL A 144 -8.96 6.64 13.67
CA VAL A 144 -8.64 7.79 12.80
C VAL A 144 -9.89 8.31 12.10
N LYS A 145 -10.72 7.42 11.53
CA LYS A 145 -11.96 7.81 10.85
C LYS A 145 -12.95 8.51 11.78
N LEU A 146 -13.21 7.94 12.96
CA LEU A 146 -14.24 8.45 13.87
C LEU A 146 -13.75 9.58 14.77
N GLY A 147 -12.43 9.65 15.03
CA GLY A 147 -11.81 10.70 15.84
C GLY A 147 -11.41 11.95 15.04
N ASP A 148 -11.49 11.91 13.71
CA ASP A 148 -11.17 13.04 12.85
C ASP A 148 -12.39 13.94 12.62
N ARG A 149 -12.38 15.10 13.26
CA ARG A 149 -13.39 16.16 13.07
C ARG A 149 -13.52 16.62 11.61
N PHE A 150 -12.47 16.47 10.81
CA PHE A 150 -12.45 16.82 9.38
C PHE A 150 -12.55 15.60 8.46
N TRP A 151 -12.90 14.43 8.99
CA TRP A 151 -13.23 13.28 8.14
C TRP A 151 -14.27 13.69 7.11
N PHE A 152 -14.04 13.38 5.83
CA PHE A 152 -14.81 13.97 4.73
C PHE A 152 -16.31 13.63 4.73
N GLU A 153 -16.72 12.56 5.41
CA GLU A 153 -18.14 12.18 5.58
C GLU A 153 -18.77 12.77 6.85
N ASN A 154 -17.98 13.43 7.70
CA ASN A 154 -18.45 13.95 8.97
C ASN A 154 -19.23 15.25 8.77
N ASN A 155 -20.51 15.23 9.17
CA ASN A 155 -21.44 16.35 9.10
C ASN A 155 -22.02 16.73 10.47
N VAL A 156 -21.52 16.16 11.58
CA VAL A 156 -22.06 16.37 12.92
C VAL A 156 -21.31 17.49 13.66
N ASP A 157 -19.99 17.39 13.76
CA ASP A 157 -19.12 18.32 14.51
C ASP A 157 -18.07 19.02 13.63
N ASN A 158 -18.10 18.78 12.33
CA ASN A 158 -17.30 19.52 11.36
C ASN A 158 -17.91 20.92 11.13
N PRO A 159 -17.19 22.05 11.37
CA PRO A 159 -17.70 23.40 11.12
C PRO A 159 -17.84 23.74 9.63
N TYR A 160 -17.16 23.00 8.75
CA TYR A 160 -17.18 23.19 7.31
C TYR A 160 -17.37 21.84 6.59
N PRO A 161 -18.51 21.15 6.80
CA PRO A 161 -18.75 19.86 6.19
C PRO A 161 -18.97 20.02 4.68
N PHE A 162 -18.59 19.00 3.92
CA PHE A 162 -19.01 18.92 2.53
C PHE A 162 -20.53 18.82 2.45
N ASN A 163 -21.13 19.55 1.50
CA ASN A 163 -22.55 19.36 1.21
C ASN A 163 -22.78 18.01 0.49
N LEU A 164 -24.06 17.61 0.35
CA LEU A 164 -24.39 16.32 -0.24
C LEU A 164 -23.87 16.16 -1.68
N GLY A 165 -23.89 17.22 -2.49
CA GLY A 165 -23.39 17.21 -3.86
C GLY A 165 -21.87 17.02 -3.92
N GLN A 166 -21.14 17.73 -3.08
CA GLN A 166 -19.69 17.60 -2.92
C GLN A 166 -19.30 16.18 -2.44
N LEU A 167 -20.02 15.65 -1.46
CA LEU A 167 -19.80 14.30 -0.95
C LEU A 167 -20.05 13.23 -2.02
N GLN A 168 -21.11 13.38 -2.82
CA GLN A 168 -21.38 12.48 -3.95
C GLN A 168 -20.31 12.57 -5.02
N ALA A 169 -19.79 13.78 -5.32
CA ALA A 169 -18.70 13.96 -6.26
C ALA A 169 -17.41 13.27 -5.78
N ILE A 170 -17.04 13.43 -4.50
CA ILE A 170 -15.88 12.75 -3.89
C ILE A 170 -16.05 11.22 -3.95
N LYS A 171 -17.22 10.69 -3.58
CA LYS A 171 -17.48 9.24 -3.57
C LYS A 171 -17.49 8.59 -4.95
N ARG A 172 -17.64 9.37 -6.03
CA ARG A 172 -17.53 8.87 -7.41
C ARG A 172 -16.10 8.84 -7.92
N MET A 173 -15.16 9.52 -7.25
CA MET A 173 -13.75 9.49 -7.62
C MET A 173 -13.17 8.08 -7.48
N THR A 174 -12.37 7.66 -8.46
CA THR A 174 -11.63 6.40 -8.41
C THR A 174 -10.14 6.67 -8.41
N TYR A 175 -9.36 5.78 -7.80
CA TYR A 175 -7.89 5.88 -7.85
C TYR A 175 -7.36 5.80 -9.29
N SER A 176 -8.02 5.01 -10.15
CA SER A 176 -7.75 4.98 -11.60
C SER A 176 -7.92 6.34 -12.27
N LYS A 177 -8.97 7.11 -11.92
CA LYS A 177 -9.19 8.44 -12.48
C LYS A 177 -8.16 9.45 -11.99
N ILE A 178 -7.78 9.39 -10.72
CA ILE A 178 -6.70 10.22 -10.17
C ILE A 178 -5.40 10.00 -10.96
N ILE A 179 -5.06 8.75 -11.28
CA ILE A 179 -3.90 8.45 -12.12
C ILE A 179 -4.07 9.09 -13.51
N CYS A 180 -5.20 8.86 -14.18
CA CYS A 180 -5.46 9.45 -15.50
C CYS A 180 -5.34 10.99 -15.54
N TYR A 181 -5.70 11.71 -14.47
CA TYR A 181 -5.54 13.17 -14.41
C TYR A 181 -4.09 13.64 -14.25
N ASN A 182 -3.18 12.77 -13.80
CA ASN A 182 -1.83 13.14 -13.38
C ASN A 182 -0.75 12.39 -14.18
N THR A 183 -1.10 11.84 -15.34
CA THR A 183 -0.18 11.11 -16.24
C THR A 183 -0.39 11.54 -17.67
N ASP A 184 0.70 11.69 -18.42
CA ASP A 184 0.65 12.20 -19.80
C ASP A 184 0.55 11.08 -20.84
N SER A 185 1.10 9.91 -20.54
CA SER A 185 1.25 8.79 -21.48
C SER A 185 0.36 7.57 -21.18
N MET A 186 -0.40 7.59 -20.08
CA MET A 186 -1.32 6.51 -19.72
C MET A 186 -2.72 6.76 -20.28
N LEU A 187 -2.97 6.28 -21.50
CA LEU A 187 -4.27 6.45 -22.18
C LEU A 187 -5.36 5.49 -21.66
N THR A 188 -4.95 4.36 -21.07
CA THR A 188 -5.86 3.34 -20.55
C THR A 188 -5.42 2.84 -19.18
N VAL A 189 -6.37 2.45 -18.34
CA VAL A 189 -6.12 1.96 -16.98
C VAL A 189 -7.23 1.00 -16.54
N GLN A 190 -6.92 0.08 -15.64
CA GLN A 190 -7.90 -0.78 -14.99
C GLN A 190 -8.81 0.06 -14.07
N PRO A 191 -10.14 -0.12 -14.09
CA PRO A 191 -11.04 0.59 -13.17
C PRO A 191 -10.65 0.42 -11.70
N TYR A 192 -10.28 -0.79 -11.29
CA TYR A 192 -9.80 -1.12 -9.94
C TYR A 192 -8.29 -1.42 -9.96
N ILE A 193 -7.46 -0.40 -9.75
CA ILE A 193 -6.00 -0.53 -9.96
C ILE A 193 -5.26 -1.37 -8.92
N LEU A 194 -5.88 -1.65 -7.77
CA LEU A 194 -5.30 -2.51 -6.72
C LEU A 194 -5.59 -4.01 -6.97
N VAL A 195 -6.31 -4.33 -8.04
CA VAL A 195 -6.70 -5.70 -8.40
C VAL A 195 -6.25 -5.95 -9.84
N HIS A 196 -5.58 -7.06 -10.10
CA HIS A 196 -5.23 -7.43 -11.47
C HIS A 196 -6.46 -7.87 -12.29
N PRO A 197 -6.42 -7.79 -13.63
CA PRO A 197 -7.50 -8.32 -14.46
C PRO A 197 -7.66 -9.83 -14.27
N LEU A 198 -8.91 -10.30 -14.38
CA LEU A 198 -9.27 -11.70 -14.11
C LEU A 198 -8.49 -12.68 -15.01
N SER A 199 -8.24 -12.29 -16.24
CA SER A 199 -7.43 -13.03 -17.23
C SER A 199 -6.02 -13.32 -16.70
N LYS A 200 -5.35 -12.30 -16.14
CA LYS A 200 -4.02 -12.40 -15.53
C LYS A 200 -4.02 -13.27 -14.28
N VAL A 201 -5.04 -13.14 -13.43
CA VAL A 201 -5.15 -13.98 -12.22
C VAL A 201 -5.34 -15.46 -12.57
N LYS A 202 -6.21 -15.77 -13.53
CA LYS A 202 -6.39 -17.14 -14.06
C LYS A 202 -5.10 -17.73 -14.63
N GLN A 203 -4.29 -16.91 -15.31
CA GLN A 203 -3.00 -17.34 -15.83
C GLN A 203 -2.02 -17.66 -14.69
N ASN A 204 -1.94 -16.79 -13.68
CA ASN A 204 -1.05 -17.00 -12.53
C ASN A 204 -1.39 -18.25 -11.73
N ILE A 205 -2.68 -18.52 -11.47
CA ILE A 205 -3.14 -19.74 -10.77
C ILE A 205 -2.72 -20.99 -11.54
N ARG A 206 -2.96 -21.01 -12.86
CA ARG A 206 -2.56 -22.12 -13.74
C ARG A 206 -1.04 -22.35 -13.73
N ASN A 207 -0.26 -21.29 -13.83
CA ASN A 207 1.21 -21.37 -13.80
C ASN A 207 1.76 -21.90 -12.46
N GLN A 208 1.03 -21.68 -11.36
CA GLN A 208 1.40 -22.17 -10.03
C GLN A 208 0.89 -23.58 -9.72
N GLY A 209 0.14 -24.21 -10.64
CA GLY A 209 -0.47 -25.53 -10.41
C GLY A 209 -1.47 -25.56 -9.25
N ARG A 210 -2.05 -24.40 -8.88
CA ARG A 210 -3.01 -24.30 -7.79
C ARG A 210 -4.43 -24.57 -8.31
N PRO A 211 -5.31 -25.19 -7.50
CA PRO A 211 -6.71 -25.35 -7.87
C PRO A 211 -7.36 -23.97 -8.04
N ASP A 212 -8.22 -23.84 -9.06
CA ASP A 212 -8.96 -22.60 -9.32
C ASP A 212 -10.02 -22.40 -8.24
N ASN A 213 -9.76 -21.49 -7.31
CA ASN A 213 -10.69 -21.06 -6.27
C ASN A 213 -11.25 -19.66 -6.52
N LEU A 214 -11.25 -19.18 -7.78
CA LEU A 214 -11.76 -17.84 -8.13
C LEU A 214 -13.22 -17.61 -7.73
N GLY A 215 -14.02 -18.67 -7.57
CA GLY A 215 -15.37 -18.58 -7.03
C GLY A 215 -15.44 -17.90 -5.66
N GLU A 216 -14.43 -18.12 -4.80
CA GLU A 216 -14.30 -17.53 -3.47
C GLU A 216 -14.00 -16.02 -3.51
N PHE A 217 -13.50 -15.52 -4.65
CA PHE A 217 -13.13 -14.12 -4.85
C PHE A 217 -14.03 -13.41 -5.87
N SER A 218 -15.14 -14.04 -6.26
CA SER A 218 -16.08 -13.50 -7.26
C SER A 218 -16.63 -12.12 -6.90
N GLU A 219 -16.72 -11.81 -5.60
CA GLU A 219 -17.10 -10.51 -5.07
C GLU A 219 -16.14 -9.38 -5.50
N PHE A 220 -14.83 -9.64 -5.50
CA PHE A 220 -13.81 -8.65 -5.88
C PHE A 220 -13.93 -8.22 -7.34
N TYR A 221 -14.42 -9.10 -8.20
CA TYR A 221 -14.53 -8.83 -9.63
C TYR A 221 -15.89 -8.24 -10.02
N ARG A 222 -16.92 -8.22 -9.16
CA ARG A 222 -18.25 -7.61 -9.41
C ARG A 222 -18.81 -7.87 -10.82
N LYS A 223 -18.64 -9.07 -11.37
CA LYS A 223 -19.02 -9.46 -12.76
C LYS A 223 -18.28 -8.70 -13.89
N THR A 224 -17.21 -7.99 -13.59
CA THR A 224 -16.32 -7.32 -14.53
C THR A 224 -14.96 -8.01 -14.55
N ALA A 225 -14.35 -8.14 -15.73
CA ALA A 225 -13.02 -8.75 -15.85
C ALA A 225 -11.88 -7.81 -15.41
N ASN A 226 -12.21 -6.58 -14.97
CA ASN A 226 -11.29 -5.49 -14.62
C ASN A 226 -10.23 -5.21 -15.71
N GLU A 227 -10.64 -5.34 -16.97
CA GLU A 227 -9.80 -5.00 -18.12
C GLU A 227 -9.56 -3.49 -18.20
N ARG A 228 -8.47 -3.08 -18.86
CA ARG A 228 -8.16 -1.65 -19.02
C ARG A 228 -9.23 -0.97 -19.86
N VAL A 229 -9.60 0.24 -19.46
CA VAL A 229 -10.53 1.11 -20.19
C VAL A 229 -9.82 2.43 -20.54
N PRO A 230 -10.25 3.13 -21.60
CA PRO A 230 -9.80 4.49 -21.89
C PRO A 230 -10.04 5.43 -20.70
N CYS A 231 -9.09 6.33 -20.42
CA CYS A 231 -9.20 7.28 -19.30
C CYS A 231 -10.43 8.23 -19.39
N ASN A 232 -10.93 8.48 -20.61
CA ASN A 232 -12.15 9.27 -20.84
C ASN A 232 -13.45 8.49 -20.55
N ALA A 233 -13.38 7.15 -20.43
CA ALA A 233 -14.53 6.34 -20.05
C ALA A 233 -14.75 6.31 -18.53
N LEU A 234 -13.77 6.75 -17.74
CA LEU A 234 -13.86 6.84 -16.28
C LEU A 234 -14.56 8.15 -15.87
N PRO A 235 -15.45 8.13 -14.86
CA PRO A 235 -16.21 9.30 -14.43
C PRO A 235 -15.28 10.43 -13.95
N ASP A 236 -15.56 11.64 -14.39
CA ASP A 236 -14.86 12.85 -13.95
C ASP A 236 -15.33 13.33 -12.56
N LEU A 237 -14.46 14.08 -11.87
CA LEU A 237 -14.85 14.82 -10.67
C LEU A 237 -15.73 16.01 -11.06
N ASP A 238 -16.97 16.03 -10.56
CA ASP A 238 -17.85 17.16 -10.79
C ASP A 238 -17.51 18.34 -9.86
N LEU A 239 -16.60 19.21 -10.30
CA LEU A 239 -16.20 20.41 -9.55
C LEU A 239 -17.25 21.51 -9.54
N ARG A 240 -18.36 21.39 -10.29
CA ARG A 240 -19.48 22.36 -10.21
C ARG A 240 -20.10 22.40 -8.82
N GLN A 241 -19.96 21.32 -8.05
CA GLN A 241 -20.41 21.24 -6.66
C GLN A 241 -19.66 22.19 -5.70
N TRP A 242 -18.56 22.80 -6.15
CA TRP A 242 -17.78 23.82 -5.43
C TRP A 242 -17.94 25.23 -6.01
N GLN A 243 -18.85 25.44 -6.96
CA GLN A 243 -19.12 26.80 -7.47
C GLN A 243 -19.86 27.62 -6.42
N GLU A 244 -19.24 28.73 -6.00
CA GLU A 244 -19.85 29.72 -5.11
C GLU A 244 -20.71 30.69 -5.94
N TYR A 245 -22.04 30.67 -5.76
CA TYR A 245 -22.93 31.62 -6.41
C TYR A 245 -22.81 33.01 -5.74
N GLY A 246 -22.44 34.04 -6.52
CA GLY A 246 -22.37 35.43 -6.05
C GLY A 246 -20.96 35.99 -5.81
N ALA A 247 -19.90 35.19 -5.99
CA ALA A 247 -18.56 35.74 -6.15
C ALA A 247 -18.48 36.44 -7.51
N ALA A 248 -18.24 37.75 -7.54
CA ALA A 248 -17.88 38.44 -8.77
C ALA A 248 -16.75 37.65 -9.47
N PRO A 249 -16.78 37.49 -10.81
CA PRO A 249 -15.69 36.84 -11.50
C PRO A 249 -14.40 37.55 -11.09
N ARG A 250 -13.50 36.85 -10.39
CA ARG A 250 -12.15 37.37 -10.19
C ARG A 250 -11.65 37.69 -11.59
N PRO A 251 -11.10 38.90 -11.84
CA PRO A 251 -10.49 39.18 -13.13
C PRO A 251 -9.56 38.03 -13.45
N ASN A 252 -9.69 37.49 -14.66
CA ASN A 252 -8.97 36.32 -15.12
C ASN A 252 -7.49 36.70 -15.30
N ASN A 253 -6.81 36.98 -14.20
CA ASN A 253 -5.38 37.20 -14.10
C ASN A 253 -4.66 35.85 -14.00
N TYR A 254 -5.28 34.78 -14.52
CA TYR A 254 -4.58 33.54 -14.81
C TYR A 254 -3.62 33.83 -15.95
N VAL A 255 -2.46 34.37 -15.60
CA VAL A 255 -1.27 34.28 -16.44
C VAL A 255 -0.95 32.78 -16.43
N PRO A 256 -1.01 32.07 -17.58
CA PRO A 256 -0.46 30.73 -17.64
C PRO A 256 0.95 30.85 -17.09
N VAL A 257 1.28 30.09 -16.05
CA VAL A 257 2.68 29.96 -15.63
C VAL A 257 3.36 29.37 -16.86
N GLN A 258 4.03 30.22 -17.64
CA GLN A 258 4.87 29.77 -18.73
C GLN A 258 5.76 28.69 -18.13
N PRO A 259 5.92 27.52 -18.78
CA PRO A 259 6.87 26.54 -18.30
C PRO A 259 8.17 27.29 -18.07
N ARG A 260 8.64 27.31 -16.82
CA ARG A 260 9.88 28.02 -16.51
C ARG A 260 10.90 27.51 -17.52
N PRO A 261 11.62 28.40 -18.24
CA PRO A 261 12.71 27.93 -19.07
C PRO A 261 13.56 27.02 -18.19
N ILE A 262 13.91 25.86 -18.74
CA ILE A 262 14.83 24.93 -18.09
C ILE A 262 16.08 25.77 -17.85
N TYR A 263 16.22 26.31 -16.64
CA TYR A 263 17.46 26.93 -16.25
C TYR A 263 18.48 25.82 -16.39
N ASN A 264 19.53 26.08 -17.16
CA ASN A 264 20.72 25.24 -17.14
C ASN A 264 21.10 25.10 -15.67
N VAL A 265 20.72 23.96 -15.08
CA VAL A 265 21.11 23.59 -13.73
C VAL A 265 22.63 23.55 -13.83
N PRO A 266 23.36 24.44 -13.11
CA PRO A 266 24.80 24.34 -13.07
C PRO A 266 25.09 22.91 -12.65
N GLN A 267 25.95 22.22 -13.41
CA GLN A 267 26.47 20.92 -13.01
C GLN A 267 27.07 21.09 -11.61
N VAL A 268 26.30 20.75 -10.58
CA VAL A 268 26.82 20.68 -9.22
C VAL A 268 27.78 19.51 -9.26
N GLN A 269 29.08 19.80 -9.31
CA GLN A 269 30.09 18.80 -9.03
C GLN A 269 29.86 18.33 -7.61
N VAL A 270 29.20 17.18 -7.48
CA VAL A 270 29.14 16.43 -6.23
C VAL A 270 30.59 16.04 -5.93
N PRO A 271 31.18 16.47 -4.81
CA PRO A 271 32.50 16.01 -4.41
C PRO A 271 32.41 14.49 -4.26
N ILE A 272 33.13 13.77 -5.10
CA ILE A 272 33.34 12.34 -4.91
C ILE A 272 34.22 12.23 -3.67
N TYR A 273 33.60 12.02 -2.50
CA TYR A 273 34.33 11.45 -1.37
C TYR A 273 34.68 10.02 -1.77
N ARG A 274 35.92 9.83 -2.21
CA ARG A 274 36.51 8.49 -2.25
C ARG A 274 36.84 8.09 -0.80
N PRO A 275 36.65 6.80 -0.46
CA PRO A 275 36.97 6.28 0.86
C PRO A 275 38.44 6.46 1.24
#